data_AF-A0AA97ARI8-F1
#
_entry.id   AF-A0AA97ARI8-F1
#
_cell.length_a   1.000
_cell.length_b   1.000
_cell.length_c   1.000
_cell.angle_alpha   90.00
_cell.angle_beta   90.00
_cell.angle_gamma   90.00
#
_symmetry.space_group_name_H-M   'P 1'
#
loop_
_entity.id
_entity.type
_entity.pdbx_description
1 polymer ?
#
loop_
_entity_poly.entity_id
_entity_poly.type
_entity_poly.pdbx_seq_one_letter_code
_entity_poly.pdbx_strand_id
1 'polypeptide(L)' 'MKFTRILLGILLPPVGVYLTFGFGTTLLINILLTLLGWLPGSIHALWAILKHEEQANQASS' A
#
# COMPACT_ATOMS: atom_id res chain seq x y z
N MET A 1 6.46 17.60 22.41
CA MET A 1 6.28 18.37 21.16
C MET A 1 6.92 17.76 19.89
N LYS A 2 7.98 16.93 19.97
CA LYS A 2 8.61 16.32 18.78
C LYS A 2 8.13 14.89 18.48
N PHE A 3 7.90 14.11 19.52
CA PHE A 3 7.58 12.67 19.41
C PHE A 3 6.22 12.38 18.76
N THR A 4 5.19 13.15 19.10
CA THR A 4 3.82 13.00 18.54
C THR A 4 3.78 13.18 17.03
N ARG A 5 4.60 14.07 16.46
CA ARG A 5 4.64 14.34 15.01
C ARG A 5 5.27 13.19 14.22
N ILE A 6 6.23 12.50 14.83
CA ILE A 6 6.91 11.35 14.24
C ILE A 6 5.99 10.12 14.26
N LEU A 7 5.29 9.91 15.37
CA LEU A 7 4.33 8.82 15.51
C LEU A 7 3.16 8.96 14.53
N LEU A 8 2.65 10.19 14.35
CA LEU A 8 1.59 10.48 13.38
C LEU A 8 2.07 10.43 11.92
N GLY A 9 3.33 10.78 11.65
CA GLY A 9 3.93 10.68 10.32
C GLY A 9 4.26 9.26 9.88
N ILE A 10 4.48 8.32 10.81
CA ILE A 10 4.63 6.90 10.52
C ILE A 10 3.29 6.20 10.34
N LEU A 11 2.26 6.58 11.11
CA LEU A 11 0.92 6.02 11.00
C LEU A 11 0.14 6.59 9.81
N LEU A 12 0.39 7.86 9.47
CA LEU A 12 -0.18 8.56 8.32
C LEU A 12 0.97 9.24 7.53
N PRO A 13 1.72 8.48 6.70
CA PRO A 13 2.75 9.01 5.81
C PRO A 13 2.33 10.26 4.99
N PRO A 14 1.08 10.38 4.49
CA PRO A 14 0.68 11.59 3.76
C PRO A 14 0.71 12.85 4.62
N VAL A 15 0.48 12.79 5.93
CA VAL A 15 0.44 13.98 6.81
C VAL A 15 1.85 14.52 7.09
N GLY A 16 2.83 13.63 7.24
CA GLY A 16 4.24 14.03 7.41
C GLY A 16 4.81 14.69 6.17
N VAL A 17 4.47 14.18 4.99
CA VAL A 17 4.85 14.77 3.69
C VAL A 17 4.09 16.07 3.44
N TYR A 18 2.80 16.14 3.79
CA TYR A 18 1.96 17.34 3.69
C TYR A 18 2.53 18.53 4.46
N LEU A 19 2.96 18.31 5.71
CA LEU A 19 3.53 19.37 6.55
C LEU A 19 4.93 19.82 6.11
N THR A 20 5.68 18.98 5.40
CA THR A 20 7.10 19.24 5.08
C THR A 20 7.28 19.77 3.65
N PHE A 21 6.52 19.28 2.68
CA PHE A 21 6.63 19.66 1.26
C PHE A 21 5.45 20.49 0.74
N GLY A 22 4.40 20.72 1.54
CA GLY A 22 3.19 21.45 1.13
C GLY A 22 2.27 20.65 0.19
N PHE A 23 1.34 21.34 -0.48
CA PHE A 23 0.42 20.78 -1.49
C PHE A 23 1.14 20.63 -2.83
N GLY A 24 2.00 19.61 -2.94
CA GLY A 24 2.84 19.40 -4.12
C GLY A 24 2.52 18.13 -4.91
N THR A 25 2.94 18.11 -6.18
CA THR A 25 2.89 16.95 -7.08
C THR A 25 3.58 15.72 -6.47
N THR A 26 4.60 15.92 -5.62
CA THR A 26 5.30 14.85 -4.88
C THR A 26 4.38 14.08 -3.93
N LEU A 27 3.45 14.76 -3.27
CA LEU A 27 2.50 14.13 -2.34
C LEU A 27 1.44 13.33 -3.11
N LEU A 28 0.95 13.89 -4.22
CA LEU A 28 0.00 13.22 -5.10
C LEU A 28 0.63 11.96 -5.74
N ILE A 29 1.88 12.06 -6.19
CA ILE A 29 2.66 10.95 -6.73
C ILE A 29 2.86 9.86 -5.68
N ASN A 30 3.18 10.21 -4.43
CA ASN A 30 3.42 9.22 -3.38
C ASN A 30 2.12 8.49 -2.96
N ILE A 31 0.99 9.20 -2.89
CA ILE A 31 -0.35 8.60 -2.68
C ILE A 31 -0.72 7.70 -3.86
N LEU A 32 -0.55 8.18 -5.09
CA LEU A 32 -0.86 7.40 -6.29
C LEU A 32 0.00 6.15 -6.35
N LEU A 33 1.30 6.24 -6.04
CA LEU A 33 2.22 5.10 -6.02
C LEU A 33 1.87 4.11 -4.90
N THR A 34 1.36 4.58 -3.76
CA THR A 34 0.88 3.71 -2.68
C THR A 34 -0.39 2.96 -3.11
N LEU A 35 -1.34 3.66 -3.73
CA LEU A 35 -2.57 3.05 -4.27
C LEU A 35 -2.28 2.11 -5.46
N LEU A 36 -1.35 2.51 -6.33
CA LEU A 36 -0.90 1.74 -7.50
C LEU A 36 0.05 0.61 -7.14
N GLY A 37 0.64 0.57 -5.94
CA GLY A 37 1.34 -0.60 -5.41
C GLY A 37 0.37 -1.57 -4.71
N TRP A 38 -0.65 -1.01 -4.05
CA TRP A 38 -1.68 -1.77 -3.34
C TRP A 38 -2.63 -2.52 -4.29
N LEU A 39 -3.05 -1.89 -5.39
CA LEU A 39 -3.92 -2.50 -6.40
C LEU A 39 -3.31 -3.74 -7.10
N PRO A 40 -2.12 -3.67 -7.73
CA PRO A 40 -1.49 -4.84 -8.33
C PRO A 40 -1.05 -5.85 -7.27
N GLY A 41 -0.66 -5.41 -6.07
CA GLY A 41 -0.38 -6.31 -4.95
C GLY A 41 -1.61 -7.12 -4.52
N SER A 42 -2.78 -6.48 -4.41
CA SER A 42 -4.04 -7.14 -4.08
C SER A 42 -4.50 -8.10 -5.18
N ILE A 43 -4.41 -7.70 -6.45
CA ILE A 43 -4.75 -8.56 -7.59
C ILE A 43 -3.80 -9.75 -7.68
N HIS A 44 -2.49 -9.52 -7.47
CA HIS A 44 -1.49 -10.59 -7.48
C HIS A 44 -1.72 -11.60 -6.35
N ALA A 45 -2.02 -11.12 -5.13
CA ALA A 45 -2.34 -11.99 -4.01
C ALA A 45 -3.59 -12.83 -4.28
N LEU A 46 -4.65 -12.22 -4.80
CA LEU A 46 -5.87 -12.93 -5.16
C LEU A 46 -5.61 -14.00 -6.24
N TRP A 47 -4.85 -13.66 -7.28
CA TRP A 47 -4.48 -14.60 -8.33
C TRP A 47 -3.64 -15.76 -7.80
N ALA A 48 -2.67 -15.50 -6.92
CA ALA A 48 -1.84 -16.54 -6.31
C ALA A 48 -2.68 -17.51 -5.46
N ILE A 49 -3.63 -17.01 -4.66
CA ILE A 49 -4.52 -17.84 -3.83
C ILE A 49 -5.40 -18.73 -4.72
N LEU A 50 -6.07 -18.14 -5.71
CA LEU A 50 -6.94 -18.89 -6.63
C LEU A 50 -6.16 -19.96 -7.40
N LYS A 51 -4.94 -19.64 -7.85
CA LYS A 51 -4.04 -20.59 -8.52
C LYS A 51 -3.66 -21.75 -7.59
N HIS A 52 -3.38 -21.48 -6.32
CA HIS A 52 -3.06 -22.53 -5.35
C HIS A 52 -4.25 -23.44 -5.04
N GLU A 53 -5.46 -22.89 -4.93
CA GLU A 53 -6.68 -23.70 -4.74
C GLU A 53 -6.96 -24.62 -5.93
N GLU A 54 -6.75 -24.14 -7.16
CA GLU A 54 -6.90 -24.97 -8.37
C GLU A 54 -5.94 -26.17 -8.36
N GLN A 55 -4.68 -25.97 -7.98
CA GLN A 55 -3.69 -27.06 -7.90
C GLN A 55 -4.03 -28.07 -6.78
N ALA A 56 -4.54 -27.62 -5.64
CA ALA A 56 -4.96 -28.50 -4.54
C ALA A 56 -6.18 -29.36 -4.92
N ASN A 57 -7.13 -28.80 -5.67
CA ASN A 57 -8.29 -29.52 -6.16
C ASN A 57 -7.91 -30.57 -7.23
N GLN A 58 -6.93 -30.25 -8.09
CA GLN A 58 -6.42 -31.19 -9.10
C GLN A 58 -5.60 -32.35 -8.51
N ALA A 59 -4.90 -32.15 -7.39
CA ALA A 59 -4.15 -33.22 -6.72
C ALA A 59 -5.05 -34.23 -5.97
N SER A 60 -6.34 -33.90 -5.81
CA SER A 60 -7.34 -34.73 -5.12
C SER A 60 -8.33 -35.42 -6.06
N SER A 61 -8.17 -35.27 -7.39
CA SER A 61 -8.96 -35.96 -8.44
C SER A 61 -8.07 -36.92 -9.24
#